data_AF-A0A7C7VLK2-F1
#
_entry.id   AF-A0A7C7VLK2-F1
#
_cell.length_a   1.000
_cell.length_b   1.000
_cell.length_c   1.000
_cell.angle_alpha   90.00
_cell.angle_beta   90.00
_cell.angle_gamma   90.00
#
_symmetry.space_group_name_H-M   'P 1'
#
loop_
_entity.id
_entity.type
_entity.pdbx_description
1 polymer ?
#
loop_
_entity_poly.entity_id
_entity_poly.type
_entity_poly.pdbx_seq_one_letter_code
_entity_poly.pdbx_strand_id
1 'polypeptide(L)'
;MGINRPRRLSDWYEAIDVGGVDVRWLTSQEAIPSYIGYVQATYLPRRFISEERIPEKYVIVDGSKVLINLKDPETGTYNATAILIESHSVSKVFEHHFFTIWEEARTPEEVIREKDIERKVELVC
;
A
#
# COMPACT_ATOMS: atom_id res chain seq x y z
N MET A 1 30.44 8.45 0.77
CA MET A 1 29.21 7.91 0.14
C MET A 1 28.13 8.97 0.31
N GLY A 2 27.84 9.72 -0.75
CA GLY A 2 26.86 10.81 -0.70
C GLY A 2 25.46 10.26 -0.94
N ILE A 3 24.52 10.53 -0.03
CA ILE A 3 23.10 10.25 -0.25
C ILE A 3 22.64 11.27 -1.31
N ASN A 4 22.48 10.82 -2.56
CA ASN A 4 21.88 11.63 -3.61
C ASN A 4 20.41 11.83 -3.26
N ARG A 5 20.03 13.06 -2.88
CA ARG A 5 18.63 13.43 -2.71
C ARG A 5 17.98 13.48 -4.10
N PRO A 6 16.93 12.69 -4.37
CA PRO A 6 16.28 12.68 -5.68
C PRO A 6 15.67 14.06 -5.97
N ARG A 7 15.82 14.54 -7.20
CA ARG A 7 15.47 15.92 -7.60
C ARG A 7 14.06 16.04 -8.16
N ARG A 8 13.42 14.92 -8.52
CA ARG A 8 12.03 14.84 -8.99
C ARG A 8 11.28 13.73 -8.23
N LEU A 9 9.96 13.85 -8.13
CA LEU A 9 9.10 12.83 -7.49
C LEU A 9 9.27 11.45 -8.14
N SER A 10 9.41 11.40 -9.47
CA SER A 10 9.74 10.19 -10.24
C SER A 10 10.98 9.46 -9.73
N ASP A 11 12.00 10.21 -9.31
CA ASP A 11 13.29 9.68 -8.88
C ASP A 11 13.22 9.07 -7.47
N TRP A 12 12.20 9.41 -6.68
CA TRP A 12 11.86 8.69 -5.43
C TRP A 12 11.16 7.37 -5.72
N TYR A 13 10.50 7.24 -6.87
CA TYR A 13 9.67 6.09 -7.23
C TYR A 13 10.45 5.00 -7.98
N GLU A 14 11.44 5.36 -8.79
CA GLU A 14 12.42 4.41 -9.36
C GLU A 14 13.34 3.77 -8.30
N ALA A 15 13.38 4.33 -7.08
CA ALA A 15 14.34 3.94 -6.04
C ALA A 15 13.92 2.76 -5.16
N ILE A 16 12.75 2.15 -5.38
CA ILE A 16 12.38 0.94 -4.63
C ILE A 16 12.84 -0.31 -5.38
N ASP A 17 14.15 -0.42 -5.59
CA ASP A 17 14.80 -1.72 -5.79
C ASP A 17 14.70 -2.48 -4.47
N VAL A 18 13.65 -3.30 -4.33
CA VAL A 18 13.40 -4.11 -3.13
C VAL A 18 14.38 -5.28 -2.98
N GLY A 19 15.44 -5.39 -3.80
CA GLY A 19 16.56 -6.29 -3.53
C GLY A 19 16.18 -7.77 -3.35
N GLY A 20 15.22 -8.27 -4.13
CA GLY A 20 14.73 -9.65 -4.04
C GLY A 20 13.66 -9.91 -2.97
N VAL A 21 13.14 -8.86 -2.30
CA VAL A 21 12.01 -8.99 -1.36
C VAL A 21 10.69 -9.05 -2.14
N ASP A 22 9.86 -10.05 -1.82
CA ASP A 22 8.47 -10.13 -2.31
C ASP A 22 7.60 -9.12 -1.55
N VAL A 23 7.16 -8.07 -2.24
CA VAL A 23 6.31 -7.03 -1.67
C VAL A 23 4.93 -7.07 -2.32
N ARG A 24 3.89 -7.11 -1.48
CA ARG A 24 2.49 -7.04 -1.90
C ARG A 24 1.80 -5.91 -1.17
N TRP A 25 1.02 -5.11 -1.88
CA TRP A 25 0.42 -3.90 -1.35
C TRP A 25 -1.09 -3.86 -1.53
N LEU A 26 -1.84 -3.81 -0.43
CA LEU A 26 -3.28 -3.62 -0.44
C LEU A 26 -3.61 -2.17 -0.06
N THR A 27 -4.46 -1.51 -0.83
CA THR A 27 -4.85 -0.11 -0.56
C THR A 27 -6.35 0.14 -0.74
N SER A 28 -6.85 1.20 -0.13
CA SER A 28 -8.24 1.66 -0.30
C SER A 28 -8.50 2.10 -1.75
N GLN A 29 -9.66 1.72 -2.30
CA GLN A 29 -10.17 2.21 -3.58
C GLN A 29 -10.52 3.71 -3.55
N GLU A 30 -10.64 4.33 -2.39
CA GLU A 30 -10.94 5.76 -2.30
C GLU A 30 -9.67 6.61 -2.45
N ALA A 31 -8.50 6.01 -2.19
CA ALA A 31 -7.21 6.66 -2.36
C ALA A 31 -6.78 6.81 -3.85
N ILE A 32 -7.49 6.18 -4.79
CA ILE A 32 -7.12 6.06 -6.21
C ILE A 32 -6.69 7.37 -6.88
N PRO A 33 -7.37 8.53 -6.70
CA PRO A 33 -7.01 9.76 -7.42
C PRO A 33 -5.57 10.23 -7.21
N SER A 34 -4.93 9.83 -6.11
CA SER A 34 -3.57 10.22 -5.76
C SER A 34 -2.48 9.25 -6.23
N TYR A 35 -2.84 8.06 -6.75
CA TYR A 35 -1.90 6.93 -6.92
C TYR A 35 -1.76 6.39 -8.34
N ILE A 36 -2.58 6.81 -9.32
CA ILE A 36 -2.49 6.23 -10.67
C ILE A 36 -1.14 6.51 -11.34
N GLY A 37 -0.58 7.71 -11.13
CA GLY A 37 0.80 8.01 -11.56
C GLY A 37 1.87 7.18 -10.83
N TYR A 38 1.58 6.69 -9.63
CA TYR A 38 2.50 5.85 -8.83
C TYR A 38 2.45 4.36 -9.25
N VAL A 39 1.27 3.85 -9.63
CA VAL A 39 1.11 2.44 -10.04
C VAL A 39 1.89 2.16 -11.33
N GLN A 40 1.94 3.11 -12.27
CA GLN A 40 2.73 2.96 -13.49
C GLN A 40 4.25 3.02 -13.23
N ALA A 41 4.68 3.62 -12.13
CA ALA A 41 6.10 3.83 -11.81
C ALA A 41 6.72 2.70 -10.95
N THR A 42 5.93 1.74 -10.46
CA THR A 42 6.43 0.67 -9.58
C THR A 42 5.93 -0.70 -10.06
N TYR A 43 6.84 -1.68 -10.20
CA TYR A 43 6.50 -3.07 -10.59
C TYR A 43 5.95 -3.92 -9.43
N LEU A 44 5.52 -3.30 -8.33
CA LEU A 44 5.11 -4.01 -7.13
C LEU A 44 3.65 -4.49 -7.28
N PRO A 45 3.35 -5.77 -7.01
CA PRO A 45 1.99 -6.27 -6.94
C PRO A 45 1.13 -5.41 -6.00
N ARG A 46 0.13 -4.74 -6.56
CA ARG A 46 -0.81 -3.89 -5.80
C ARG A 46 -2.24 -4.27 -6.11
N ARG A 47 -3.09 -4.26 -5.09
CA ARG A 47 -4.53 -4.47 -5.21
C ARG A 47 -5.32 -3.43 -4.41
N PHE A 48 -6.57 -3.25 -4.80
CA PHE A 48 -7.47 -2.24 -4.28
C PHE A 48 -8.75 -2.86 -3.73
N ILE A 49 -9.13 -2.48 -2.53
CA ILE A 49 -10.39 -2.91 -1.91
C ILE A 49 -11.10 -1.73 -1.24
N SER A 50 -12.40 -1.88 -0.95
CA SER A 50 -13.18 -0.88 -0.20
C SER A 50 -12.55 -0.57 1.15
N GLU A 51 -12.59 0.70 1.58
CA GLU A 51 -11.95 1.17 2.82
C GLU A 51 -12.48 0.46 4.06
N GLU A 52 -13.77 0.15 4.08
CA GLU A 52 -14.45 -0.59 5.16
C GLU A 52 -13.88 -2.00 5.41
N ARG A 53 -13.18 -2.56 4.42
CA ARG A 53 -12.51 -3.87 4.53
C ARG A 53 -11.08 -3.76 5.07
N ILE A 54 -10.53 -2.56 5.21
CA ILE A 54 -9.20 -2.29 5.77
C ILE A 54 -9.38 -1.63 7.14
N PRO A 55 -9.61 -2.41 8.21
CA PRO A 55 -9.89 -1.85 9.52
C PRO A 55 -8.72 -1.03 10.06
N GLU A 56 -7.49 -1.47 9.80
CA GLU A 56 -6.26 -0.86 10.31
C GLU A 56 -5.13 -0.87 9.27
N LYS A 57 -4.21 0.08 9.40
CA LYS A 57 -2.97 0.14 8.60
C LYS A 57 -1.88 -0.67 9.28
N TYR A 58 -1.37 -1.69 8.60
CA TYR A 58 -0.26 -2.50 9.10
C TYR A 58 0.70 -2.93 7.99
N VAL A 59 1.91 -3.32 8.41
CA VAL A 59 2.95 -3.90 7.54
C VAL A 59 3.44 -5.19 8.20
N ILE A 60 3.56 -6.25 7.42
CA ILE A 60 4.14 -7.52 7.85
C ILE A 60 5.53 -7.62 7.23
N VAL A 61 6.54 -7.93 8.03
CA VAL A 61 7.94 -8.03 7.58
C VAL A 61 8.48 -9.42 7.88
N ASP A 62 9.05 -10.06 6.87
CA ASP A 62 9.71 -11.38 6.90
C ASP A 62 8.90 -12.48 7.60
N GLY A 63 7.56 -12.40 7.53
CA GLY A 63 6.65 -13.33 8.20
C GLY A 63 6.87 -13.46 9.72
N SER A 64 7.51 -12.49 10.38
CA SER A 64 7.88 -12.56 11.80
C SER A 64 7.61 -11.28 12.59
N LYS A 65 7.37 -10.16 11.89
CA LYS A 65 7.08 -8.87 12.52
C LYS A 65 5.82 -8.26 11.94
N VAL A 66 5.09 -7.55 12.79
CA VAL A 66 3.95 -6.72 12.37
C VAL A 66 4.13 -5.33 12.95
N LEU A 67 4.13 -4.33 12.09
CA LEU A 67 4.02 -2.93 12.47
C LEU A 67 2.58 -2.48 12.24
N ILE A 68 1.90 -2.03 13.29
CA ILE A 68 0.50 -1.60 13.22
C ILE A 68 0.44 -0.13 13.58
N ASN A 69 -0.14 0.68 12.70
CA ASN A 69 -0.39 2.08 12.98
C ASN A 69 -1.72 2.22 13.72
N LEU A 70 -1.71 2.90 14.86
CA LEU A 70 -2.92 3.03 15.67
C LEU A 70 -3.72 4.26 15.25
N LYS A 71 -5.04 4.07 15.15
CA LYS A 71 -5.97 5.20 15.15
C LYS A 71 -6.08 5.77 16.55
N ASP A 72 -6.10 7.09 16.61
CA ASP A 72 -6.59 7.82 17.75
C ASP A 72 -8.07 7.44 17.97
N PRO A 73 -8.44 6.91 19.15
CA PRO A 73 -9.80 6.43 19.37
C PRO A 73 -10.83 7.57 19.48
N GLU A 74 -10.40 8.80 19.80
CA GLU A 74 -11.30 9.95 19.93
C GLU A 74 -11.56 10.61 18.58
N THR A 75 -10.53 10.71 17.74
CA THR A 75 -10.61 11.43 16.45
C THR A 75 -10.71 10.52 15.24
N GLY A 76 -10.41 9.22 15.38
CA GLY A 76 -10.34 8.26 14.28
C GLY A 76 -9.15 8.47 13.32
N THR A 77 -8.27 9.43 13.63
CA THR A 77 -7.13 9.78 12.79
C THR A 77 -5.92 8.90 13.10
N TYR A 78 -5.12 8.58 12.08
CA TYR A 78 -3.87 7.88 12.31
C TYR A 78 -2.82 8.87 12.82
N ASN A 79 -2.42 8.73 14.08
CA ASN A 79 -1.30 9.48 14.66
C ASN A 79 0.04 8.87 14.23
N ALA A 80 1.15 9.54 14.55
CA ALA A 80 2.51 9.03 14.31
C ALA A 80 2.91 7.92 15.32
N THR A 81 1.95 7.13 15.81
CA THR A 81 2.15 6.11 16.83
C THR A 81 1.89 4.74 16.24
N ALA A 82 2.95 3.92 16.18
CA ALA A 82 2.87 2.54 15.73
C ALA A 82 3.35 1.58 16.82
N ILE A 83 2.76 0.39 16.86
CA ILE A 83 3.22 -0.74 17.67
C ILE A 83 3.98 -1.70 16.75
N LEU A 84 5.22 -2.02 17.12
CA LEU A 84 5.96 -3.14 16.54
C LEU A 84 5.75 -4.39 17.41
N ILE A 85 5.29 -5.47 16.78
CA ILE A 85 5.13 -6.78 17.40
C ILE A 85 6.10 -7.75 16.70
N GLU A 86 7.06 -8.29 17.45
CA GLU A 86 7.99 -9.32 16.96
C GLU A 86 7.52 -10.69 17.43
N SER A 87 6.65 -11.33 16.64
CA SER A 87 6.11 -12.65 16.94
C SER A 87 5.65 -13.34 15.67
N HIS A 88 6.19 -14.54 15.43
CA HIS A 88 5.82 -15.37 14.27
C HIS A 88 4.35 -15.79 14.30
N SER A 89 3.81 -16.11 15.48
CA SER A 89 2.41 -16.52 15.59
C SER A 89 1.47 -15.35 15.29
N VAL A 90 1.82 -14.15 15.75
CA VAL A 90 1.01 -12.95 15.47
C VAL A 90 1.10 -12.57 14.00
N SER A 91 2.30 -12.56 13.41
CA SER A 91 2.47 -12.24 11.99
C SER A 91 1.67 -13.17 11.08
N LYS A 92 1.57 -14.47 11.41
CA LYS A 92 0.76 -15.42 10.66
C LYS A 92 -0.73 -15.11 10.67
N VAL A 93 -1.27 -14.60 11.78
CA VAL A 93 -2.67 -14.16 11.86
C VAL A 93 -2.92 -12.97 10.93
N PHE A 94 -2.03 -11.98 10.95
CA PHE A 94 -2.12 -10.82 10.07
C PHE A 94 -1.91 -11.20 8.60
N GLU A 95 -1.02 -12.13 8.31
CA GLU A 95 -0.74 -12.63 6.95
C GLU A 95 -1.96 -13.36 6.39
N HIS A 96 -2.59 -14.23 7.18
CA HIS A 96 -3.83 -14.90 6.79
C HIS A 96 -4.95 -13.89 6.49
N HIS A 97 -5.15 -12.93 7.41
CA HIS A 97 -6.13 -11.85 7.21
C HIS A 97 -5.84 -11.02 5.95
N PHE A 98 -4.58 -10.66 5.71
CA PHE A 98 -4.15 -9.97 4.49
C PHE A 98 -4.51 -10.78 3.25
N PHE A 99 -4.23 -12.08 3.22
CA PHE A 99 -4.49 -12.91 2.05
C PHE A 99 -5.99 -13.12 1.76
N THR A 100 -6.81 -13.26 2.80
CA THR A 100 -8.28 -13.29 2.63
C THR A 100 -8.77 -12.03 1.90
N ILE A 101 -8.30 -10.85 2.33
CA ILE A 101 -8.71 -9.59 1.71
C ILE A 101 -8.07 -9.43 0.31
N TRP A 102 -6.82 -9.88 0.14
CA TRP A 102 -6.09 -9.81 -1.10
C TRP A 102 -6.78 -10.57 -2.23
N GLU A 103 -7.31 -11.76 -1.96
CA GLU A 103 -8.02 -12.58 -2.96
C GLU A 103 -9.30 -11.93 -3.46
N GLU A 104 -10.01 -11.19 -2.60
CA GLU A 104 -11.20 -10.42 -2.95
C GLU A 104 -10.89 -9.07 -3.62
N ALA A 105 -9.66 -8.57 -3.45
CA ALA A 105 -9.26 -7.25 -3.90
C ALA A 105 -9.06 -7.19 -5.42
N ARG A 106 -9.37 -6.03 -5.99
CA ARG A 106 -9.29 -5.78 -7.43
C ARG A 106 -7.87 -5.38 -7.84
N THR A 107 -7.48 -5.77 -9.03
CA THR A 107 -6.24 -5.34 -9.68
C THR A 107 -6.33 -3.87 -10.09
N PRO A 108 -5.18 -3.20 -10.34
CA PRO A 108 -5.17 -1.84 -10.84
C PRO A 108 -5.93 -1.68 -12.16
N GLU A 109 -5.80 -2.66 -13.07
CA GLU A 109 -6.40 -2.63 -14.41
C GLU A 109 -7.93 -2.67 -14.34
N GLU A 110 -8.49 -3.52 -13.47
CA GLU A 110 -9.94 -3.61 -13.24
C GLU A 110 -10.52 -2.29 -12.74
N VAL A 111 -9.80 -1.66 -11.81
CA VAL A 111 -10.19 -0.42 -11.17
C VAL A 111 -10.13 0.78 -12.12
N ILE A 112 -9.07 0.87 -12.93
CA ILE A 112 -8.90 1.93 -13.94
C ILE A 112 -10.04 1.87 -14.96
N ARG A 113 -10.37 0.66 -15.42
CA ARG A 113 -11.44 0.41 -16.41
C ARG A 113 -12.82 0.79 -15.87
N GLU A 114 -13.13 0.41 -14.64
CA GLU A 114 -14.43 0.69 -14.02
C GLU A 114 -14.67 2.18 -13.79
N LYS A 115 -13.63 2.91 -13.37
CA LYS A 115 -13.76 4.32 -13.00
C LYS A 115 -13.55 5.29 -14.18
N ASP A 116 -13.46 4.80 -15.42
CA ASP A 116 -13.19 5.57 -16.66
C ASP A 116 -12.01 6.54 -16.49
N ILE A 117 -10.96 6.11 -15.76
CA ILE A 117 -9.88 7.03 -15.38
C ILE A 117 -8.93 7.31 -16.55
N GLU A 118 -8.90 6.45 -17.56
CA GLU A 118 -8.16 6.68 -18.81
C GLU A 118 -8.48 8.06 -19.42
N ARG A 119 -9.74 8.50 -19.31
CA ARG A 119 -10.18 9.81 -19.82
C ARG A 119 -9.72 11.02 -18.99
N LYS A 120 -9.31 10.81 -17.73
CA LYS A 120 -8.84 11.87 -16.82
C LYS A 120 -7.33 12.02 -16.79
N VAL A 121 -6.56 11.00 -17.17
CA VAL A 121 -5.09 11.05 -17.18
C VAL A 121 -4.56 11.91 -18.35
N GLU A 122 -5.26 11.95 -19.49
CA GLU A 122 -4.89 12.83 -20.63
C GLU A 122 -5.06 14.34 -20.34
N LEU A 123 -5.80 14.72 -19.29
CA LEU A 123 -6.05 16.13 -18.96
C LEU A 123 -5.05 16.71 -17.94
N VAL A 124 -4.15 15.89 -17.38
CA VAL A 124 -3.24 16.26 -16.28
C VAL A 124 -1.76 16.07 -16.64
N CYS A 125 -1.45 15.57 -17.85
CA CYS A 125 -0.12 15.60 -18.45
C CYS A 125 -0.07 16.64 -19.57
#